data_AF-A0A2P6U2W7-F1
#
_entry.id   AF-A0A2P6U2W7-F1
#
_cell.length_a   1.000
_cell.length_b   1.000
_cell.length_c   1.000
_cell.angle_alpha   90.00
_cell.angle_beta   90.00
_cell.angle_gamma   90.00
#
_symmetry.space_group_name_H-M   'P 1'
#
loop_
_entity.id
_entity.type
_entity.pdbx_description
1 polymer ?
#
loop_
_entity_poly.entity_id
_entity_poly.type
_entity_poly.pdbx_seq_one_letter_code
_entity_poly.pdbx_strand_id
1 'polypeptide(L)'
;MQCAAIANCESQSKDCKCTKCKPDCDFDGKGGCSPKPSCRPITDCLWQDKQTCKCTKCKDIAKCKEYDCFTCACTKCWSGRLYKGKCY
;
A
#
# COMPACT_ATOMS: atom_id res chain seq x y z
N MET A 1 -18.70 0.31 34.03
CA MET A 1 -17.28 0.30 33.59
C MET A 1 -17.22 0.96 32.22
N GLN A 2 -16.55 2.10 32.08
CA GLN A 2 -16.31 2.69 30.76
C GLN A 2 -15.05 2.04 30.18
N CYS A 3 -15.15 1.45 28.98
CA CYS A 3 -13.98 0.94 28.27
C CYS A 3 -13.03 2.10 27.93
N ALA A 4 -11.73 1.85 27.97
CA ALA A 4 -10.76 2.80 27.45
C ALA A 4 -10.95 2.97 25.94
N ALA A 5 -10.76 4.20 25.44
CA ALA A 5 -10.79 4.44 24.01
C ALA A 5 -9.60 3.73 23.33
N ILE A 6 -9.88 2.80 22.42
CA ILE A 6 -8.88 2.13 21.58
C ILE A 6 -8.54 3.08 20.43
N ALA A 7 -7.26 3.38 20.23
CA ALA A 7 -6.80 4.21 19.14
C ALA A 7 -7.27 3.64 17.78
N ASN A 8 -7.65 4.52 16.86
CA ASN A 8 -8.08 4.17 15.49
C ASN A 8 -9.33 3.26 15.39
N CYS A 9 -10.02 3.04 16.51
CA CYS A 9 -11.26 2.28 16.58
C CYS A 9 -12.47 3.23 16.48
N GLU A 10 -13.38 2.94 15.55
CA GLU A 10 -14.65 3.66 15.39
C GLU A 10 -15.72 3.14 16.35
N SER A 11 -15.77 1.82 16.57
CA SER A 11 -16.78 1.19 17.44
C SER A 11 -16.18 0.05 18.27
N GLN A 12 -16.58 -0.03 19.55
CA GLN A 12 -16.14 -1.07 20.49
C GLN A 12 -17.30 -1.90 21.03
N SER A 13 -17.04 -3.18 21.29
CA SER A 13 -17.95 -4.08 22.02
C SER A 13 -17.98 -3.78 23.51
N LYS A 14 -19.01 -4.29 24.21
CA LYS A 14 -19.12 -4.28 25.68
C LYS A 14 -17.95 -5.00 26.39
N ASP A 15 -17.25 -5.87 25.67
CA ASP A 15 -16.05 -6.60 26.11
C ASP A 15 -14.75 -5.80 25.89
N CYS A 16 -14.84 -4.50 25.59
CA CYS A 16 -13.72 -3.60 25.28
C CYS A 16 -12.82 -4.10 24.14
N LYS A 17 -13.42 -4.69 23.11
CA LYS A 17 -12.75 -5.12 21.87
C LYS A 17 -13.21 -4.23 20.71
N CYS A 18 -12.28 -3.83 19.84
CA CYS A 18 -12.65 -3.07 18.66
C CYS A 18 -13.45 -3.94 17.69
N THR A 19 -14.62 -3.49 17.28
CA THR A 19 -15.47 -4.17 16.29
C THR A 19 -15.45 -3.49 14.93
N LYS A 20 -15.05 -2.21 14.89
CA LYS A 20 -14.94 -1.46 13.65
C LYS A 20 -13.77 -0.49 13.70
N CYS A 21 -12.85 -0.59 12.75
CA CYS A 21 -11.77 0.38 12.56
C CYS A 21 -12.27 1.60 11.78
N LYS A 22 -11.58 2.74 11.95
CA LYS A 22 -11.75 3.89 11.07
C LYS A 22 -11.47 3.51 9.60
N PRO A 23 -12.06 4.20 8.60
CA PRO A 23 -11.93 3.85 7.18
C PRO A 23 -10.47 3.75 6.68
N ASP A 24 -9.59 4.58 7.23
CA ASP A 24 -8.14 4.61 6.94
C ASP A 24 -7.31 3.67 7.83
N CYS A 25 -7.93 2.69 8.49
CA CYS A 25 -7.27 1.76 9.39
C CYS A 25 -7.71 0.32 9.09
N ASP A 26 -6.80 -0.63 9.29
CA ASP A 26 -7.05 -2.07 9.19
C ASP A 26 -6.89 -2.73 10.56
N PHE A 27 -7.52 -3.90 10.72
CA PHE A 27 -7.31 -4.72 11.91
C PHE A 27 -5.90 -5.31 11.89
N ASP A 28 -5.12 -5.04 12.95
CA ASP A 28 -3.74 -5.52 13.11
C ASP A 28 -3.66 -7.02 13.45
N GLY A 29 -4.78 -7.75 13.43
CA GLY A 29 -4.88 -9.16 13.86
C GLY A 29 -4.77 -9.37 15.38
N LYS A 30 -4.27 -8.39 16.14
CA LYS A 30 -4.18 -8.39 17.62
C LYS A 30 -5.39 -7.79 18.33
N GLY A 31 -6.49 -7.52 17.62
CA GLY A 31 -7.68 -6.86 18.17
C GLY A 31 -7.58 -5.33 18.27
N GLY A 32 -6.54 -4.73 17.70
CA GLY A 32 -6.37 -3.29 17.52
C GLY A 32 -6.54 -2.86 16.06
N CYS A 33 -6.65 -1.54 15.84
CA CYS A 33 -6.69 -0.94 14.52
C CYS A 33 -5.37 -0.22 14.24
N SER A 34 -4.68 -0.62 13.18
CA SER A 34 -3.47 0.04 12.69
C SER A 34 -3.83 0.94 11.52
N PRO A 35 -3.31 2.18 11.44
CA PRO A 35 -3.54 3.02 10.28
C PRO A 35 -2.98 2.33 9.04
N LYS A 36 -3.76 2.35 7.96
CA LYS A 36 -3.29 1.91 6.65
C LYS A 36 -2.04 2.72 6.31
N PRO A 37 -0.96 2.08 5.83
CA PRO A 37 0.18 2.83 5.33
C PRO A 37 -0.35 3.77 4.25
N SER A 38 -0.16 5.08 4.44
CA SER A 38 -0.46 6.05 3.39
C SER A 38 0.40 5.68 2.19
N CYS A 39 -0.23 5.12 1.15
CA CYS A 39 0.44 4.77 -0.07
C CYS A 39 1.12 6.04 -0.61
N ARG A 40 2.46 6.10 -0.55
CA ARG A 40 3.16 7.22 -1.16
C ARG A 40 2.94 7.14 -2.67
N PRO A 41 2.59 8.25 -3.34
CA PRO A 41 2.46 8.27 -4.77
C PRO A 41 3.82 7.89 -5.38
N ILE A 42 3.84 6.77 -6.09
CA ILE A 42 5.00 6.36 -6.88
C ILE A 42 4.94 7.22 -8.16
N THR A 43 5.92 8.09 -8.37
CA THR A 43 5.92 9.08 -9.46
C THR A 43 5.76 8.45 -10.85
N ASP A 44 6.26 7.23 -11.04
CA ASP A 44 6.18 6.48 -12.31
C ASP A 44 4.99 5.48 -12.35
N CYS A 45 4.11 5.49 -11.35
CA CYS A 45 2.92 4.65 -11.29
C CYS A 45 1.69 5.39 -11.85
N LEU A 46 1.12 4.85 -12.94
CA LEU A 46 -0.13 5.32 -13.54
C LEU A 46 -1.35 4.89 -12.74
N TRP A 47 -1.29 3.74 -12.06
CA TRP A 47 -2.40 3.26 -11.25
C TRP A 47 -1.90 2.48 -10.04
N GLN A 48 -2.25 2.94 -8.84
CA GLN A 48 -1.88 2.32 -7.57
C GLN A 48 -3.15 1.83 -6.87
N ASP A 49 -3.15 0.56 -6.47
CA ASP A 49 -4.23 0.01 -5.68
C ASP A 49 -4.21 0.62 -4.28
N LYS A 50 -5.31 1.25 -3.87
CA LYS A 50 -5.40 1.98 -2.60
C LYS A 50 -5.44 1.07 -1.36
N GLN A 51 -5.71 -0.23 -1.53
CA GLN A 51 -5.73 -1.20 -0.43
C GLN A 51 -4.36 -1.84 -0.20
N THR A 52 -3.68 -2.25 -1.27
CA THR A 52 -2.42 -3.00 -1.21
C THR A 52 -1.19 -2.13 -1.46
N CYS A 53 -1.38 -0.86 -1.82
CA CYS A 53 -0.35 0.08 -2.28
C CYS A 53 0.50 -0.42 -3.45
N LYS A 54 0.09 -1.52 -4.10
CA LYS A 54 0.79 -2.06 -5.27
C LYS A 54 0.50 -1.20 -6.48
N CYS A 55 1.53 -0.88 -7.25
CA CYS A 55 1.30 -0.34 -8.57
C CYS A 55 0.77 -1.43 -9.50
N THR A 56 -0.38 -1.18 -10.10
CA THR A 56 -1.03 -2.06 -11.08
C THR A 56 -0.75 -1.60 -12.51
N LYS A 57 -0.26 -0.38 -12.72
CA LYS A 57 0.13 0.12 -14.04
C LYS A 57 1.27 1.13 -13.93
N CYS A 58 2.42 0.89 -14.54
CA CYS A 58 3.56 1.82 -14.57
C CYS A 58 3.63 2.58 -15.91
N LYS A 59 4.16 3.80 -15.88
CA LYS A 59 4.46 4.61 -17.07
C LYS A 59 5.75 4.07 -17.70
N ASP A 60 5.82 3.97 -19.03
CA ASP A 60 7.03 3.56 -19.78
C ASP A 60 7.48 2.07 -19.68
N ILE A 61 6.53 1.14 -19.56
CA ILE A 61 6.83 -0.32 -19.61
C ILE A 61 7.20 -0.85 -21.00
N ALA A 62 7.11 -0.05 -22.07
CA ALA A 62 7.28 -0.52 -23.44
C ALA A 62 8.68 -1.11 -23.73
N LYS A 63 9.71 -0.68 -23.01
CA LYS A 63 11.09 -1.22 -23.11
C LYS A 63 11.46 -2.19 -22.00
N CYS A 64 10.53 -2.45 -21.08
CA CYS A 64 10.76 -3.16 -19.84
C CYS A 64 10.23 -4.60 -19.91
N LYS A 65 11.09 -5.57 -19.60
CA LYS A 65 10.79 -7.01 -19.59
C LYS A 65 10.29 -7.50 -18.23
N GLU A 66 10.89 -6.99 -17.15
CA GLU A 66 10.45 -7.21 -15.77
C GLU A 66 10.52 -5.87 -15.03
N TYR A 67 9.54 -5.60 -14.17
CA TYR A 67 9.50 -4.41 -13.33
C TYR A 67 8.99 -4.74 -11.93
N ASP A 68 9.45 -3.98 -10.96
CA ASP A 68 8.98 -4.04 -9.60
C ASP A 68 7.70 -3.21 -9.46
N CYS A 69 6.57 -3.87 -9.20
CA CYS A 69 5.28 -3.20 -9.01
C CYS A 69 5.21 -2.34 -7.75
N PHE A 70 6.17 -2.45 -6.83
CA PHE A 70 6.18 -1.65 -5.60
C PHE A 70 6.83 -0.27 -5.80
N THR A 71 7.75 -0.18 -6.75
CA THR A 71 8.53 1.03 -7.03
C THR A 71 8.36 1.55 -8.46
N CYS A 72 7.67 0.81 -9.32
CA CYS A 72 7.67 1.01 -10.78
C CYS A 72 9.07 1.11 -11.39
N ALA A 73 10.07 0.53 -10.74
CA ALA A 73 11.39 0.44 -11.30
C ALA A 73 11.46 -0.75 -12.25
N CYS A 74 11.90 -0.51 -13.49
CA CYS A 74 12.28 -1.60 -14.36
C CYS A 74 13.44 -2.38 -13.72
N THR A 75 13.34 -3.70 -13.66
CA THR A 75 14.42 -4.58 -13.16
C THR A 75 15.13 -5.28 -14.31
N LYS A 76 14.50 -5.32 -15.49
CA LYS A 76 15.07 -5.95 -16.68
C LYS A 76 14.54 -5.29 -17.95
N CYS A 77 15.44 -4.96 -18.88
CA CYS A 77 15.09 -4.35 -20.16
C CYS A 77 14.97 -5.41 -21.27
N TRP A 78 14.12 -5.16 -22.26
CA TRP A 78 14.08 -5.97 -23.49
C TRP A 78 15.34 -5.80 -24.33
N SER A 79 15.86 -4.57 -24.39
CA SER A 79 17.12 -4.20 -25.02
C SER A 79 17.66 -2.95 -24.33
N GLY A 80 18.99 -2.74 -24.37
CA GLY A 80 19.64 -1.59 -23.75
C GLY A 80 20.12 -1.82 -22.31
N ARG A 81 20.51 -0.73 -21.63
CA ARG A 81 21.01 -0.77 -20.24
C ARG A 81 19.95 -0.31 -19.25
N LEU A 82 19.85 -1.01 -18.14
CA LEU A 82 19.06 -0.58 -16.98
C LEU A 82 19.86 0.41 -16.14
N TYR A 83 19.32 1.62 -15.94
CA TYR A 83 19.91 2.61 -15.05
C TYR A 83 18.81 3.30 -14.22
N LYS A 84 18.94 3.20 -12.88
CA LYS A 84 17.97 3.76 -11.91
C LYS A 84 16.50 3.44 -12.24
N GLY A 85 16.21 2.19 -12.60
CA GLY A 85 14.85 1.73 -12.88
C GLY A 85 14.30 2.12 -14.27
N LYS A 86 15.13 2.66 -15.17
CA LYS A 86 14.75 3.01 -16.55
C LYS A 86 15.66 2.32 -17.57
N CYS A 87 15.10 1.96 -18.73
CA CYS A 87 15.83 1.37 -19.84
C CYS A 87 16.25 2.43 -20.85
N TYR A 88 17.54 2.44 -21.20
CA TYR A 88 18.15 3.35 -22.17
C TYR A 88 18.59 2.58 -23.41
#